data_AF-A0A1C7LZE7-F1
#
_entry.id   AF-A0A1C7LZE7-F1
#
_cell.length_a   1.000
_cell.length_b   1.000
_cell.length_c   1.000
_cell.angle_alpha   90.00
_cell.angle_beta   90.00
_cell.angle_gamma   90.00
#
_symmetry.space_group_name_H-M   'P 1'
#
loop_
_entity.id
_entity.type
_entity.pdbx_description
1 polymer ?
#
loop_
_entity_poly.entity_id
_entity_poly.type
_entity_poly.pdbx_seq_one_letter_code
_entity_poly.pdbx_strand_id
1 'polypeptide(L)'
;MNTEVRVFWHDRIGPQVSCAPAQSFCRAIGDWLNMLLDEITCDTLLLRLDEYAIGGITPSSLDRFVGNRSIREAIAYLGVVQVSPVDVAFESVDPSTVRPLLVWIDDYPENNTREVDYARDLGITVISIRSTAAAKVWIEANEALLRRTESVKRLRFISDNHRWESDQQASDYLNLSAGETMLRYLRGRLYTAPILIYCGASIVRTQYVLSYHRAGSTTDQNVCFSFIGALAQNVNNDNIWEQVDAHFISDFSPSLPRTIAENNLGSERIVSPTVHLESRVSRFSDMNAIEEFCSIGPGGGTTRGRLSFLTVDGDKNAASLFSSLPTRMEWADRRTAHPEQEEYRMLRLYTSLDGYKSIFAVLNEAFRSENLTGDRSRLHAAVFLIEVLTIELFNYMYRMSPTIGFSGTVYRGMRLRRDQLDQFYALTQRPVKERYWSIPLAFISTTTSLAISLKFAEPKGMPAPDSHAVLWRIRVADLEPALLAIYHERFPASVVTSLCAVRISDLSAFPEEEEILLRGPFFQLVYVATQPLGIPPGSAGVVHVVDGVMLNTNRDHPSTMEMGAEEGQRARALFACLVEIGRTKECLRLARSYGLREDVEEYTQVWRDAEQRLKILMGT
;
A
#
# COMPACT_ATOMS: atom_id res chain seq x y z
N MET A 1 -16.52 7.25 -21.22
CA MET A 1 -17.31 8.10 -20.33
C MET A 1 -18.75 8.23 -20.81
N ASN A 2 -19.56 7.32 -20.30
CA ASN A 2 -20.99 7.17 -20.44
C ASN A 2 -21.73 8.43 -19.93
N THR A 3 -22.72 8.89 -20.69
CA THR A 3 -23.45 10.13 -20.39
C THR A 3 -24.30 10.01 -19.12
N GLU A 4 -24.90 8.84 -18.85
CA GLU A 4 -25.70 8.63 -17.63
C GLU A 4 -24.80 8.68 -16.39
N VAL A 5 -23.62 8.03 -16.44
CA VAL A 5 -22.63 8.08 -15.36
C VAL A 5 -22.22 9.51 -15.05
N ARG A 6 -22.02 10.36 -16.07
CA ARG A 6 -21.72 11.79 -15.87
C ARG A 6 -22.84 12.55 -15.16
N VAL A 7 -24.09 12.36 -15.58
CA VAL A 7 -25.24 13.08 -15.01
C VAL A 7 -25.52 12.60 -13.59
N PHE A 8 -25.55 11.28 -13.35
CA PHE A 8 -25.66 10.71 -12.01
C PHE A 8 -24.58 11.25 -11.08
N TRP A 9 -23.31 11.24 -11.53
CA TRP A 9 -22.21 11.70 -10.70
C TRP A 9 -22.33 13.19 -10.36
N HIS A 10 -22.67 14.02 -11.35
CA HIS A 10 -22.91 15.45 -11.15
C HIS A 10 -24.08 15.71 -10.18
N ASP A 11 -25.21 15.02 -10.34
CA ASP A 11 -26.48 15.37 -9.69
C ASP A 11 -26.77 14.63 -8.38
N ARG A 12 -26.00 13.59 -8.03
CA ARG A 12 -26.20 12.80 -6.80
C ARG A 12 -24.96 12.66 -5.92
N ILE A 13 -23.78 12.69 -6.52
CA ILE A 13 -22.51 12.62 -5.78
C ILE A 13 -21.88 14.01 -5.66
N GLY A 14 -21.96 14.81 -6.72
CA GLY A 14 -21.45 16.17 -6.84
C GLY A 14 -20.29 16.27 -7.85
N PRO A 15 -20.24 17.30 -8.71
CA PRO A 15 -19.23 17.42 -9.77
C PRO A 15 -17.78 17.57 -9.28
N GLN A 16 -17.59 17.90 -8.00
CA GLN A 16 -16.27 18.09 -7.38
C GLN A 16 -15.80 16.87 -6.57
N VAL A 17 -16.59 15.80 -6.50
CA VAL A 17 -16.26 14.61 -5.69
C VAL A 17 -15.55 13.59 -6.57
N SER A 18 -14.22 13.49 -6.46
CA SER A 18 -13.41 12.55 -7.26
C SER A 18 -13.60 11.08 -6.86
N CYS A 19 -13.98 10.84 -5.61
CA CYS A 19 -14.19 9.52 -5.02
C CYS A 19 -15.32 9.57 -4.01
N ALA A 20 -16.33 8.71 -4.16
CA ALA A 20 -17.50 8.63 -3.29
C ALA A 20 -17.32 7.50 -2.26
N PRO A 21 -17.49 7.76 -0.95
CA PRO A 21 -17.43 6.71 0.07
C PRO A 21 -18.47 5.61 -0.18
N ALA A 22 -18.08 4.35 0.02
CA ALA A 22 -18.88 3.16 -0.31
C ALA A 22 -20.38 3.24 0.07
N GLN A 23 -20.69 3.50 1.35
CA GLN A 23 -22.08 3.57 1.81
C GLN A 23 -22.86 4.75 1.23
N SER A 24 -22.21 5.92 1.07
CA SER A 24 -22.81 7.11 0.47
C SER A 24 -23.13 6.88 -1.00
N PHE A 25 -22.24 6.21 -1.72
CA PHE A 25 -22.42 5.81 -3.10
C PHE A 25 -23.59 4.84 -3.28
N CYS A 26 -23.64 3.77 -2.48
CA CYS A 26 -24.72 2.77 -2.55
C CYS A 26 -26.10 3.37 -2.24
N ARG A 27 -26.20 4.33 -1.30
CA ARG A 27 -27.44 5.10 -1.09
C ARG A 27 -27.78 5.97 -2.30
N ALA A 28 -26.85 6.79 -2.74
CA ALA A 28 -27.06 7.73 -3.84
C ALA A 28 -27.47 7.03 -5.16
N ILE A 29 -26.90 5.86 -5.46
CA ILE A 29 -27.23 5.09 -6.66
C ILE A 29 -28.56 4.31 -6.52
N GLY A 30 -28.92 3.86 -5.32
CA GLY A 30 -30.25 3.36 -5.01
C GLY A 30 -31.33 4.44 -5.20
N ASP A 31 -31.09 5.63 -4.65
CA ASP A 31 -31.97 6.81 -4.80
C ASP A 31 -32.10 7.26 -6.26
N TRP A 32 -31.00 7.28 -7.02
CA TRP A 32 -31.00 7.59 -8.46
C TRP A 32 -31.88 6.62 -9.26
N LEU A 33 -31.78 5.33 -8.96
CA LEU A 33 -32.49 4.27 -9.65
C LEU A 33 -33.89 4.01 -9.06
N ASN A 34 -34.28 4.73 -8.02
CA ASN A 34 -35.51 4.52 -7.24
C ASN A 34 -35.69 3.04 -6.85
N MET A 35 -34.63 2.44 -6.28
CA MET A 35 -34.60 1.04 -5.83
C MET A 35 -33.86 0.92 -4.49
N LEU A 36 -34.35 0.01 -3.64
CA LEU A 36 -33.60 -0.46 -2.50
C LEU A 36 -32.57 -1.49 -2.97
N LEU A 37 -31.29 -1.15 -2.85
CA LEU A 37 -30.20 -2.11 -2.98
C LEU A 37 -30.03 -2.82 -1.65
N ASP A 38 -30.11 -4.15 -1.64
CA ASP A 38 -29.80 -4.93 -0.44
C ASP A 38 -28.28 -4.96 -0.17
N GLU A 39 -27.91 -5.45 1.01
CA GLU A 39 -26.53 -5.49 1.48
C GLU A 39 -25.63 -6.33 0.55
N ILE A 40 -26.14 -7.47 0.05
CA ILE A 40 -25.45 -8.37 -0.88
C ILE A 40 -25.19 -7.68 -2.24
N THR A 41 -26.16 -6.93 -2.75
CA THR A 41 -26.02 -6.13 -3.98
C THR A 41 -25.00 -5.04 -3.78
N CYS A 42 -25.05 -4.35 -2.63
CA CYS A 42 -24.09 -3.30 -2.28
C CYS A 42 -22.67 -3.87 -2.23
N ASP A 43 -22.42 -4.93 -1.48
CA ASP A 43 -21.10 -5.55 -1.36
C ASP A 43 -20.57 -6.06 -2.70
N THR A 44 -21.42 -6.70 -3.51
CA THR A 44 -21.05 -7.14 -4.87
C THR A 44 -20.67 -5.95 -5.75
N LEU A 45 -21.47 -4.88 -5.73
CA LEU A 45 -21.24 -3.66 -6.49
C LEU A 45 -19.94 -2.98 -6.04
N LEU A 46 -19.66 -2.95 -4.73
CA LEU A 46 -18.42 -2.42 -4.16
C LEU A 46 -17.20 -3.25 -4.55
N LEU A 47 -17.29 -4.58 -4.56
CA LEU A 47 -16.20 -5.45 -5.04
C LEU A 47 -15.88 -5.24 -6.53
N ARG A 48 -16.83 -4.73 -7.33
CA ARG A 48 -16.61 -4.33 -8.74
C ARG A 48 -16.08 -2.91 -8.90
N LEU A 49 -16.62 -1.97 -8.13
CA LEU A 49 -16.35 -0.53 -8.26
C LEU A 49 -15.13 -0.05 -7.48
N ASP A 50 -14.76 -0.79 -6.44
CA ASP A 50 -13.56 -0.63 -5.63
C ASP A 50 -12.80 -1.96 -5.56
N GLU A 51 -12.37 -2.45 -6.73
CA GLU A 51 -11.61 -3.71 -6.88
C GLU A 51 -10.34 -3.75 -6.00
N TYR A 52 -9.81 -2.59 -5.60
CA TYR A 52 -8.55 -2.42 -4.87
C TYR A 52 -8.72 -2.13 -3.36
N ALA A 53 -9.94 -1.91 -2.84
CA ALA A 53 -10.21 -1.45 -1.46
C ALA A 53 -9.54 -0.10 -1.12
N ILE A 54 -9.63 0.86 -2.04
CA ILE A 54 -9.26 2.26 -1.77
C ILE A 54 -10.31 2.99 -0.91
N GLY A 55 -11.43 2.34 -0.57
CA GLY A 55 -12.46 2.84 0.36
C GLY A 55 -13.60 3.62 -0.32
N GLY A 56 -13.60 3.69 -1.66
CA GLY A 56 -14.56 4.47 -2.41
C GLY A 56 -14.58 4.21 -3.91
N ILE A 57 -15.65 4.67 -4.53
CA ILE A 57 -15.95 4.54 -5.96
C ILE A 57 -15.50 5.81 -6.67
N THR A 58 -14.97 5.70 -7.88
CA THR A 58 -14.65 6.87 -8.72
C THR A 58 -15.61 6.95 -9.90
N PRO A 59 -15.79 8.12 -10.55
CA PRO A 59 -16.55 8.20 -11.79
C PRO A 59 -15.99 7.24 -12.85
N SER A 60 -14.67 7.06 -12.87
CA SER A 60 -13.95 6.17 -13.79
C SER A 60 -14.17 4.68 -13.51
N SER A 61 -14.28 4.25 -12.25
CA SER A 61 -14.59 2.85 -11.93
C SER A 61 -16.07 2.54 -12.18
N LEU A 62 -16.97 3.49 -11.92
CA LEU A 62 -18.37 3.39 -12.36
C LEU A 62 -18.49 3.37 -13.89
N ASP A 63 -17.78 4.24 -14.61
CA ASP A 63 -17.78 4.30 -16.07
C ASP A 63 -17.33 2.97 -16.69
N ARG A 64 -16.26 2.37 -16.15
CA ARG A 64 -15.74 1.07 -16.58
C ARG A 64 -16.74 -0.06 -16.32
N PHE A 65 -17.41 -0.05 -15.17
CA PHE A 65 -18.40 -1.07 -14.80
C PHE A 65 -19.66 -1.00 -15.66
N VAL A 66 -20.16 0.22 -15.90
CA VAL A 66 -21.37 0.46 -16.71
C VAL A 66 -21.08 0.22 -18.19
N GLY A 67 -19.96 0.74 -18.70
CA GLY A 67 -19.56 0.64 -20.09
C GLY A 67 -20.57 1.32 -21.01
N ASN A 68 -21.02 0.59 -22.03
CA ASN A 68 -21.99 1.08 -23.03
C ASN A 68 -23.47 0.85 -22.63
N ARG A 69 -23.74 0.37 -21.42
CA ARG A 69 -25.09 0.08 -20.90
C ARG A 69 -25.64 1.27 -20.11
N SER A 70 -26.90 1.23 -19.70
CA SER A 70 -27.38 2.08 -18.59
C SER A 70 -26.83 1.60 -17.24
N ILE A 71 -26.83 2.49 -16.24
CA ILE A 71 -26.48 2.14 -14.85
C ILE A 71 -27.43 1.05 -14.33
N ARG A 72 -28.72 1.15 -14.67
CA ARG A 72 -29.75 0.16 -14.31
C ARG A 72 -29.43 -1.23 -14.87
N GLU A 73 -29.11 -1.32 -16.15
CA GLU A 73 -28.76 -2.60 -16.80
C GLU A 73 -27.45 -3.18 -16.25
N ALA A 74 -26.46 -2.34 -15.98
CA ALA A 74 -25.19 -2.79 -15.42
C ALA A 74 -25.36 -3.40 -14.01
N ILE A 75 -26.23 -2.83 -13.18
CA ILE A 75 -26.57 -3.37 -11.85
C ILE A 75 -27.53 -4.57 -11.97
N ALA A 76 -28.47 -4.59 -12.91
CA ALA A 76 -29.29 -5.77 -13.18
C ALA A 76 -28.45 -6.98 -13.62
N TYR A 77 -27.33 -6.76 -14.32
CA TYR A 77 -26.32 -7.78 -14.63
C TYR A 77 -25.56 -8.32 -13.42
N LEU A 78 -25.70 -7.73 -12.22
CA LEU A 78 -25.27 -8.34 -10.95
C LEU A 78 -26.29 -9.34 -10.38
N GLY A 79 -27.43 -9.55 -11.05
CA GLY A 79 -28.36 -10.65 -10.76
C GLY A 79 -29.29 -10.45 -9.56
N VAL A 80 -29.31 -9.29 -8.91
CA VAL A 80 -30.11 -9.06 -7.68
C VAL A 80 -31.29 -8.08 -7.87
N VAL A 81 -31.22 -7.16 -8.85
CA VAL A 81 -32.39 -6.36 -9.22
C VAL A 81 -33.34 -7.22 -10.06
N GLN A 82 -34.56 -7.44 -9.57
CA GLN A 82 -35.65 -8.08 -10.32
C GLN A 82 -36.08 -7.22 -11.52
N VAL A 83 -35.30 -7.28 -12.60
CA VAL A 83 -35.87 -7.28 -13.95
C VAL A 83 -36.50 -8.66 -14.12
N SER A 84 -37.77 -8.75 -14.53
CA SER A 84 -38.42 -10.03 -14.82
C SER A 84 -37.50 -10.89 -15.68
N PRO A 85 -37.34 -12.20 -15.39
CA PRO A 85 -36.37 -13.03 -16.08
C PRO A 85 -36.68 -13.05 -17.56
N VAL A 86 -35.88 -12.32 -18.34
CA VAL A 86 -35.64 -12.70 -19.73
C VAL A 86 -34.74 -13.91 -19.59
N ASP A 87 -35.34 -15.09 -19.73
CA ASP A 87 -34.67 -16.37 -19.62
C ASP A 87 -33.47 -16.43 -20.57
N VAL A 88 -32.28 -16.07 -20.08
CA VAL A 88 -31.03 -16.62 -20.58
C VAL A 88 -30.97 -18.05 -20.06
N ALA A 89 -31.83 -18.88 -20.65
CA ALA A 89 -31.85 -20.31 -20.45
C ALA A 89 -30.51 -20.86 -20.96
N PHE A 90 -29.54 -20.95 -20.06
CA PHE A 90 -28.51 -21.95 -20.20
C PHE A 90 -29.23 -23.30 -20.25
N GLU A 91 -29.27 -23.89 -21.45
CA GLU A 91 -29.76 -25.26 -21.67
C GLU A 91 -29.19 -26.15 -20.57
N SER A 92 -29.98 -27.08 -20.02
CA SER A 92 -29.57 -27.92 -18.89
C SER A 92 -28.35 -28.77 -19.28
N VAL A 93 -27.15 -28.24 -18.99
CA VAL A 93 -25.89 -28.86 -19.38
C VAL A 93 -25.70 -30.11 -18.53
N ASP A 94 -25.66 -31.27 -19.17
CA ASP A 94 -25.32 -32.53 -18.49
C ASP A 94 -23.92 -32.40 -17.84
N PRO A 95 -23.81 -32.48 -16.49
CA PRO A 95 -22.54 -32.40 -15.79
C PRO A 95 -21.51 -33.44 -16.25
N SER A 96 -21.95 -34.57 -16.83
CA SER A 96 -21.06 -35.61 -17.38
C SER A 96 -20.20 -35.09 -18.55
N THR A 97 -20.74 -34.15 -19.32
CA THR A 97 -20.12 -33.61 -20.56
C THR A 97 -19.06 -32.53 -20.29
N VAL A 98 -19.04 -31.96 -19.09
CA VAL A 98 -18.14 -30.87 -18.70
C VAL A 98 -17.00 -31.44 -17.86
N ARG A 99 -15.75 -31.32 -18.31
CA ARG A 99 -14.60 -31.75 -17.51
C ARG A 99 -14.39 -30.83 -16.30
N PRO A 100 -13.89 -31.36 -15.16
CA PRO A 100 -13.56 -30.52 -14.02
C PRO A 100 -12.37 -29.62 -14.35
N LEU A 101 -12.44 -28.37 -13.90
CA LEU A 101 -11.49 -27.31 -14.20
C LEU A 101 -10.95 -26.72 -12.90
N LEU A 102 -9.62 -26.72 -12.78
CA LEU A 102 -8.88 -26.08 -11.71
C LEU A 102 -8.05 -24.96 -12.32
N VAL A 103 -8.28 -23.72 -11.88
CA VAL A 103 -7.45 -22.57 -12.25
C VAL A 103 -6.49 -22.30 -11.09
N TRP A 104 -5.19 -22.44 -11.33
CA TRP A 104 -4.14 -22.24 -10.34
C TRP A 104 -3.33 -20.99 -10.70
N ILE A 105 -3.23 -20.05 -9.78
CA ILE A 105 -2.53 -18.78 -9.98
C ILE A 105 -1.33 -18.69 -9.03
N ASP A 106 -0.12 -18.75 -9.57
CA ASP A 106 1.14 -18.89 -8.83
C ASP A 106 2.32 -18.43 -9.71
N ASP A 107 3.19 -17.53 -9.24
CA ASP A 107 4.36 -17.05 -10.01
C ASP A 107 5.38 -18.15 -10.29
N TYR A 108 5.51 -19.10 -9.37
CA TYR A 108 6.49 -20.17 -9.39
C TYR A 108 5.82 -21.55 -9.42
N PRO A 109 5.08 -21.88 -10.51
CA PRO A 109 4.25 -23.09 -10.59
C PRO A 109 5.04 -24.40 -10.51
N GLU A 110 6.37 -24.34 -10.59
CA GLU A 110 7.29 -25.45 -10.35
C GLU A 110 7.19 -25.98 -8.91
N ASN A 111 6.87 -25.12 -7.93
CA ASN A 111 6.64 -25.49 -6.53
C ASN A 111 5.45 -26.46 -6.33
N ASN A 112 4.43 -26.36 -7.19
CA ASN A 112 3.15 -27.05 -7.06
C ASN A 112 3.01 -28.26 -7.99
N THR A 113 4.12 -28.74 -8.55
CA THR A 113 4.14 -29.80 -9.57
C THR A 113 3.45 -31.08 -9.11
N ARG A 114 3.60 -31.47 -7.83
CA ARG A 114 2.98 -32.68 -7.28
C ARG A 114 1.46 -32.59 -7.22
N GLU A 115 0.94 -31.46 -6.78
CA GLU A 115 -0.49 -31.16 -6.67
C GLU A 115 -1.15 -31.03 -8.04
N VAL A 116 -0.45 -30.39 -8.99
CA VAL A 116 -0.87 -30.26 -10.38
C VAL A 116 -0.92 -31.62 -11.09
N ASP A 117 0.09 -32.48 -10.89
CA ASP A 117 0.10 -33.81 -11.50
C ASP A 117 -0.95 -34.73 -10.86
N TYR A 118 -1.14 -34.69 -9.53
CA TYR A 118 -2.26 -35.37 -8.86
C TYR A 118 -3.63 -34.93 -9.40
N ALA A 119 -3.84 -33.64 -9.67
CA ALA A 119 -5.07 -33.14 -10.27
C ALA A 119 -5.28 -33.72 -11.70
N ARG A 120 -4.20 -33.79 -12.51
CA ARG A 120 -4.24 -34.36 -13.86
C ARG A 120 -4.54 -35.86 -13.85
N ASP A 121 -3.96 -36.62 -12.92
CA ASP A 121 -4.21 -38.05 -12.74
C ASP A 121 -5.67 -38.33 -12.36
N LEU A 122 -6.32 -37.42 -11.63
CA LEU A 122 -7.75 -37.43 -11.35
C LEU A 122 -8.63 -36.96 -12.53
N GLY A 123 -8.05 -36.68 -13.70
CA GLY A 123 -8.77 -36.22 -14.89
C GLY A 123 -9.24 -34.76 -14.85
N ILE A 124 -8.70 -33.95 -13.92
CA ILE A 124 -8.99 -32.51 -13.83
C ILE A 124 -8.13 -31.75 -14.84
N THR A 125 -8.73 -30.84 -15.59
CA THR A 125 -8.01 -29.89 -16.42
C THR A 125 -7.45 -28.78 -15.53
N VAL A 126 -6.13 -28.64 -15.49
CA VAL A 126 -5.44 -27.60 -14.71
C VAL A 126 -4.93 -26.49 -15.63
N ILE A 127 -5.28 -25.25 -15.31
CA ILE A 127 -4.77 -24.04 -15.98
C ILE A 127 -3.88 -23.30 -14.99
N SER A 128 -2.57 -23.30 -15.24
CA SER A 128 -1.57 -22.59 -14.42
C SER A 128 -1.26 -21.21 -14.99
N ILE A 129 -1.37 -20.16 -14.19
CA ILE A 129 -1.19 -18.76 -14.60
C ILE A 129 -0.22 -18.05 -13.65
N ARG A 130 0.75 -17.31 -14.18
CA ARG A 130 1.90 -16.79 -13.43
C ARG A 130 1.78 -15.38 -12.85
N SER A 131 0.68 -14.67 -13.08
CA SER A 131 0.52 -13.29 -12.60
C SER A 131 -0.95 -12.92 -12.42
N THR A 132 -1.21 -11.95 -11.53
CA THR A 132 -2.56 -11.43 -11.25
C THR A 132 -3.11 -10.80 -12.52
N ALA A 133 -2.31 -10.01 -13.23
CA ALA A 133 -2.72 -9.40 -14.49
C ALA A 133 -3.10 -10.46 -15.55
N ALA A 134 -2.26 -11.48 -15.75
CA ALA A 134 -2.55 -12.55 -16.71
C ALA A 134 -3.78 -13.37 -16.31
N ALA A 135 -3.98 -13.62 -15.01
CA ALA A 135 -5.15 -14.34 -14.52
C ALA A 135 -6.44 -13.58 -14.78
N LYS A 136 -6.46 -12.27 -14.51
CA LYS A 136 -7.62 -11.40 -14.80
C LYS A 136 -7.99 -11.42 -16.28
N VAL A 137 -7.01 -11.21 -17.17
CA VAL A 137 -7.18 -11.25 -18.63
C VAL A 137 -7.66 -12.62 -19.11
N TRP A 138 -7.10 -13.71 -18.59
CA TRP A 138 -7.50 -15.06 -18.96
C TRP A 138 -8.93 -15.40 -18.50
N ILE A 139 -9.31 -15.00 -17.27
CA ILE A 139 -10.66 -15.20 -16.73
C ILE A 139 -11.70 -14.44 -17.58
N GLU A 140 -11.40 -13.21 -18.00
CA GLU A 140 -12.28 -12.43 -18.88
C GLU A 140 -12.39 -13.05 -20.28
N ALA A 141 -11.28 -13.47 -20.87
CA ALA A 141 -11.28 -14.14 -22.18
C ALA A 141 -12.00 -15.50 -22.18
N ASN A 142 -12.15 -16.15 -21.02
CA ASN A 142 -12.74 -17.49 -20.87
C ASN A 142 -14.04 -17.51 -20.04
N GLU A 143 -14.70 -16.36 -19.81
CA GLU A 143 -15.86 -16.27 -18.92
C GLU A 143 -16.97 -17.27 -19.29
N ALA A 144 -17.31 -17.41 -20.58
CA ALA A 144 -18.34 -18.37 -21.02
C ALA A 144 -18.03 -19.83 -20.65
N LEU A 145 -16.76 -20.25 -20.72
CA LEU A 145 -16.30 -21.57 -20.26
C LEU A 145 -16.43 -21.67 -18.74
N LEU A 146 -15.94 -20.67 -18.01
CA LEU A 146 -15.95 -20.66 -16.54
C LEU A 146 -17.38 -20.70 -16.00
N ARG A 147 -18.33 -19.93 -16.55
CA ARG A 147 -19.75 -19.98 -16.17
C ARG A 147 -20.39 -21.33 -16.44
N ARG A 148 -20.13 -21.92 -17.61
CA ARG A 148 -20.63 -23.26 -17.96
C ARG A 148 -20.09 -24.34 -17.02
N THR A 149 -18.86 -24.19 -16.54
CA THR A 149 -18.23 -25.15 -15.62
C THR A 149 -18.64 -24.91 -14.16
N GLU A 150 -18.89 -23.65 -13.78
CA GLU A 150 -19.42 -23.25 -12.48
C GLU A 150 -20.88 -23.68 -12.27
N SER A 151 -21.74 -23.57 -13.28
CA SER A 151 -23.17 -23.92 -13.16
C SER A 151 -23.40 -25.40 -12.85
N VAL A 152 -22.49 -26.27 -13.31
CA VAL A 152 -22.45 -27.70 -12.96
C VAL A 152 -21.54 -28.03 -11.76
N LYS A 153 -21.05 -27.01 -11.05
CA LYS A 153 -20.16 -27.08 -9.86
C LYS A 153 -18.80 -27.77 -10.08
N ARG A 154 -18.30 -27.78 -11.31
CA ARG A 154 -17.02 -28.43 -11.67
C ARG A 154 -15.85 -27.45 -11.82
N LEU A 155 -15.94 -26.26 -11.23
CA LEU A 155 -14.90 -25.22 -11.24
C LEU A 155 -14.35 -24.97 -9.83
N ARG A 156 -13.03 -24.86 -9.69
CA ARG A 156 -12.34 -24.34 -8.48
C ARG A 156 -11.16 -23.45 -8.85
N PHE A 157 -10.77 -22.59 -7.92
CA PHE A 157 -9.59 -21.75 -8.01
C PHE A 157 -8.61 -22.05 -6.87
N ILE A 158 -7.32 -22.04 -7.16
CA ILE A 158 -6.22 -21.95 -6.19
C ILE A 158 -5.40 -20.71 -6.51
N SER A 159 -4.98 -19.97 -5.49
CA SER A 159 -3.99 -18.88 -5.61
C SER A 159 -2.96 -19.01 -4.50
N ASP A 160 -1.73 -18.58 -4.77
CA ASP A 160 -0.83 -18.12 -3.70
C ASP A 160 -1.45 -16.97 -2.88
N ASN A 161 -0.86 -16.68 -1.71
CA ASN A 161 -1.21 -15.52 -0.90
C ASN A 161 -0.53 -14.23 -1.38
N HIS A 162 0.72 -14.34 -1.86
CA HIS A 162 1.58 -13.26 -2.30
C HIS A 162 2.33 -13.70 -3.57
N ARG A 163 2.69 -12.76 -4.44
CA ARG A 163 3.28 -13.07 -5.74
C ARG A 163 4.24 -12.00 -6.25
N TRP A 164 5.32 -12.38 -6.92
CA TRP A 164 6.10 -11.48 -7.78
C TRP A 164 5.34 -11.18 -9.07
N GLU A 165 5.00 -9.91 -9.27
CA GLU A 165 4.29 -9.42 -10.44
C GLU A 165 5.26 -8.61 -11.31
N SER A 166 5.36 -8.97 -12.58
CA SER A 166 6.03 -8.16 -13.59
C SER A 166 5.06 -7.12 -14.17
N ASP A 167 5.25 -5.83 -13.89
CA ASP A 167 4.62 -4.79 -14.71
C ASP A 167 5.36 -4.72 -16.06
N GLN A 168 4.64 -4.60 -17.17
CA GLN A 168 5.23 -4.64 -18.52
C GLN A 168 6.16 -3.45 -18.82
N GLN A 169 6.32 -2.52 -17.87
CA GLN A 169 7.15 -1.32 -17.97
C GLN A 169 7.99 -1.03 -16.71
N ALA A 170 8.02 -1.92 -15.69
CA ALA A 170 8.80 -1.73 -14.46
C ALA A 170 9.53 -3.01 -14.03
N SER A 171 10.40 -2.91 -13.02
CA SER A 171 11.01 -4.07 -12.36
C SER A 171 9.96 -4.90 -11.62
N ASP A 172 10.20 -6.20 -11.49
CA ASP A 172 9.34 -7.12 -10.73
C ASP A 172 9.11 -6.59 -9.30
N TYR A 173 7.85 -6.62 -8.86
CA TYR A 173 7.46 -6.15 -7.53
C TYR A 173 6.68 -7.23 -6.78
N LEU A 174 6.84 -7.27 -5.45
CA LEU A 174 6.14 -8.25 -4.61
C LEU A 174 4.74 -7.76 -4.28
N ASN A 175 3.74 -8.35 -4.92
CA ASN A 175 2.33 -8.17 -4.58
C ASN A 175 1.97 -9.02 -3.35
N LEU A 176 2.10 -8.42 -2.17
CA LEU A 176 1.78 -9.04 -0.87
C LEU A 176 0.28 -9.36 -0.69
N SER A 177 -0.60 -8.84 -1.55
CA SER A 177 -2.06 -9.08 -1.49
C SER A 177 -2.58 -9.82 -2.73
N ALA A 178 -1.73 -10.59 -3.44
CA ALA A 178 -2.11 -11.32 -4.65
C ALA A 178 -3.32 -12.24 -4.45
N GLY A 179 -3.32 -13.02 -3.36
CA GLY A 179 -4.41 -13.93 -3.01
C GLY A 179 -5.73 -13.20 -2.73
N GLU A 180 -5.71 -12.15 -1.89
CA GLU A 180 -6.90 -11.34 -1.59
C GLU A 180 -7.40 -10.61 -2.85
N THR A 181 -6.50 -10.06 -3.65
CA THR A 181 -6.82 -9.36 -4.91
C THR A 181 -7.55 -10.29 -5.88
N MET A 182 -7.09 -11.54 -6.03
CA MET A 182 -7.75 -12.52 -6.89
C MET A 182 -9.08 -13.00 -6.31
N LEU A 183 -9.16 -13.22 -5.00
CA LEU A 183 -10.39 -13.61 -4.31
C LEU A 183 -11.48 -12.53 -4.51
N ARG A 184 -11.15 -11.26 -4.27
CA ARG A 184 -12.04 -10.11 -4.47
C ARG A 184 -12.45 -9.93 -5.91
N TYR A 185 -11.52 -10.06 -6.85
CA TYR A 185 -11.78 -10.02 -8.28
C TYR A 185 -12.81 -11.07 -8.73
N LEU A 186 -12.70 -12.29 -8.21
CA LEU A 186 -13.61 -13.42 -8.49
C LEU A 186 -14.99 -13.21 -7.84
N ARG A 187 -15.03 -12.79 -6.58
CA ARG A 187 -16.30 -12.57 -5.85
C ARG A 187 -17.06 -11.34 -6.34
N GLY A 188 -16.40 -10.24 -6.70
CA GLY A 188 -17.03 -9.13 -7.42
C GLY A 188 -17.55 -9.52 -8.80
N ARG A 189 -16.93 -10.51 -9.44
CA ARG A 189 -17.44 -11.17 -10.65
C ARG A 189 -18.51 -12.24 -10.35
N LEU A 190 -19.05 -12.34 -9.13
CA LEU A 190 -20.11 -13.29 -8.77
C LEU A 190 -19.76 -14.76 -9.05
N TYR A 191 -18.47 -15.10 -9.15
CA TYR A 191 -18.08 -16.50 -9.09
C TYR A 191 -18.38 -17.01 -7.68
N THR A 192 -19.19 -18.05 -7.58
CA THR A 192 -19.50 -18.79 -6.35
C THR A 192 -18.60 -20.00 -6.15
N ALA A 193 -17.82 -20.38 -7.18
CA ALA A 193 -16.84 -21.46 -7.17
C ALA A 193 -15.91 -21.40 -5.93
N PRO A 194 -15.55 -22.56 -5.34
CA PRO A 194 -14.60 -22.62 -4.23
C PRO A 194 -13.25 -22.02 -4.59
N ILE A 195 -12.67 -21.25 -3.67
CA ILE A 195 -11.33 -20.65 -3.78
C ILE A 195 -10.49 -21.11 -2.59
N LEU A 196 -9.30 -21.64 -2.84
CA LEU A 196 -8.32 -21.96 -1.80
C LEU A 196 -7.07 -21.09 -1.98
N ILE A 197 -6.68 -20.36 -0.93
CA ILE A 197 -5.40 -19.67 -0.87
C ILE A 197 -4.35 -20.64 -0.34
N TYR A 198 -3.47 -21.13 -1.20
CA TYR A 198 -2.40 -22.04 -0.80
C TYR A 198 -1.17 -21.22 -0.40
N CYS A 199 -0.98 -21.10 0.91
CA CYS A 199 -0.01 -20.21 1.53
C CYS A 199 1.42 -20.77 1.57
N GLY A 200 1.59 -22.09 1.31
CA GLY A 200 2.85 -22.80 1.54
C GLY A 200 3.36 -22.58 2.97
N ALA A 201 4.66 -22.32 3.13
CA ALA A 201 5.24 -21.92 4.41
C ALA A 201 5.27 -20.40 4.65
N SER A 202 4.68 -19.58 3.77
CA SER A 202 4.94 -18.13 3.71
C SER A 202 4.12 -17.28 4.68
N ILE A 203 2.90 -17.71 5.02
CA ILE A 203 2.06 -17.00 5.98
C ILE A 203 1.27 -17.99 6.84
N VAL A 204 1.25 -17.72 8.14
CA VAL A 204 0.69 -18.65 9.15
C VAL A 204 -0.79 -18.45 9.45
N ARG A 205 -1.44 -17.41 8.90
CA ARG A 205 -2.88 -17.05 9.00
C ARG A 205 -3.30 -16.15 7.82
N THR A 206 -4.50 -16.26 7.30
CA THR A 206 -5.06 -15.41 6.23
C THR A 206 -6.53 -15.09 6.50
N GLN A 207 -6.79 -14.40 7.61
CA GLN A 207 -8.13 -14.08 8.11
C GLN A 207 -9.08 -13.42 7.10
N TYR A 208 -8.55 -12.77 6.05
CA TYR A 208 -9.38 -12.20 4.99
C TYR A 208 -10.23 -13.26 4.28
N VAL A 209 -9.79 -14.53 4.15
CA VAL A 209 -10.58 -15.55 3.42
C VAL A 209 -11.92 -15.82 4.11
N LEU A 210 -11.98 -15.69 5.43
CA LEU A 210 -13.17 -15.92 6.25
C LEU A 210 -14.28 -14.87 6.01
N SER A 211 -13.96 -13.72 5.40
CA SER A 211 -14.97 -12.71 5.03
C SER A 211 -15.62 -12.98 3.67
N TYR A 212 -15.25 -14.07 2.97
CA TYR A 212 -15.80 -14.42 1.67
C TYR A 212 -16.36 -15.85 1.65
N HIS A 213 -17.62 -15.98 1.23
CA HIS A 213 -18.29 -17.26 1.02
C HIS A 213 -17.47 -18.21 0.11
N ARG A 214 -17.44 -19.50 0.44
CA ARG A 214 -16.70 -20.60 -0.21
C ARG A 214 -15.22 -20.28 -0.48
N ALA A 215 -14.57 -19.52 0.39
CA ALA A 215 -13.14 -19.26 0.35
C ALA A 215 -12.46 -19.80 1.61
N GLY A 216 -11.27 -20.35 1.44
CA GLY A 216 -10.44 -20.88 2.52
C GLY A 216 -8.95 -20.69 2.22
N SER A 217 -8.10 -21.13 3.14
CA SER A 217 -6.65 -21.02 3.04
C SER A 217 -5.96 -22.18 3.74
N THR A 218 -4.77 -22.58 3.27
CA THR A 218 -4.01 -23.63 3.94
C THR A 218 -2.51 -23.51 3.70
N THR A 219 -1.73 -23.91 4.71
CA THR A 219 -0.29 -24.21 4.59
C THR A 219 -0.05 -25.71 4.40
N ASP A 220 -1.06 -26.55 4.63
CA ASP A 220 -0.98 -28.01 4.55
C ASP A 220 -1.34 -28.54 3.15
N GLN A 221 -0.38 -29.26 2.57
CA GLN A 221 -0.49 -29.95 1.30
C GLN A 221 -1.63 -31.00 1.29
N ASN A 222 -1.94 -31.65 2.41
CA ASN A 222 -3.02 -32.64 2.49
C ASN A 222 -4.41 -32.00 2.32
N VAL A 223 -4.58 -30.78 2.83
CA VAL A 223 -5.81 -29.99 2.61
C VAL A 223 -5.92 -29.58 1.14
N CYS A 224 -4.80 -29.20 0.50
CA CYS A 224 -4.75 -28.91 -0.94
C CYS A 224 -5.14 -30.15 -1.78
N PHE A 225 -4.54 -31.32 -1.51
CA PHE A 225 -4.94 -32.58 -2.15
C PHE A 225 -6.41 -32.93 -1.91
N SER A 226 -6.94 -32.69 -0.70
CA SER A 226 -8.35 -32.93 -0.38
C SER A 226 -9.29 -31.99 -1.16
N PHE A 227 -8.90 -30.72 -1.31
CA PHE A 227 -9.63 -29.71 -2.10
C PHE A 227 -9.66 -30.06 -3.60
N ILE A 228 -8.57 -30.62 -4.12
CA ILE A 228 -8.48 -31.13 -5.49
C ILE A 228 -9.30 -32.43 -5.65
N GLY A 229 -9.17 -33.37 -4.72
CA GLY A 229 -9.88 -34.66 -4.74
C GLY A 229 -11.40 -34.51 -4.69
N ALA A 230 -11.90 -33.57 -3.89
CA ALA A 230 -13.33 -33.24 -3.82
C ALA A 230 -13.91 -32.73 -5.15
N LEU A 231 -13.10 -32.09 -6.00
CA LEU A 231 -13.49 -31.67 -7.35
C LEU A 231 -13.69 -32.87 -8.29
N ALA A 232 -12.78 -33.84 -8.24
CA ALA A 232 -12.89 -35.07 -9.03
C ALA A 232 -14.10 -35.91 -8.61
N GLN A 233 -14.35 -35.98 -7.30
CA GLN A 233 -15.46 -36.74 -6.70
C GLN A 233 -16.83 -36.03 -6.80
N ASN A 234 -16.89 -34.81 -7.35
CA ASN A 234 -18.11 -33.98 -7.44
C ASN A 234 -18.83 -33.79 -6.08
N VAL A 235 -18.04 -33.62 -5.01
CA VAL A 235 -18.57 -33.44 -3.64
C VAL A 235 -19.22 -32.06 -3.54
N ASN A 236 -20.55 -32.05 -3.37
CA ASN A 236 -21.37 -30.85 -3.36
C ASN A 236 -21.30 -30.03 -2.05
N ASN A 237 -20.68 -30.55 -0.98
CA ASN A 237 -20.59 -29.90 0.32
C ASN A 237 -19.30 -29.07 0.41
N ASP A 238 -19.26 -27.93 -0.27
CA ASP A 238 -18.09 -27.05 -0.31
C ASP A 238 -17.97 -26.07 0.86
N ASN A 239 -18.93 -26.07 1.78
CA ASN A 239 -18.88 -25.22 2.98
C ASN A 239 -17.74 -25.64 3.93
N ILE A 240 -17.21 -26.86 3.77
CA ILE A 240 -16.07 -27.36 4.56
C ILE A 240 -14.78 -26.55 4.32
N TRP A 241 -14.68 -25.82 3.20
CA TRP A 241 -13.51 -24.99 2.89
C TRP A 241 -13.55 -23.62 3.57
N GLU A 242 -14.74 -23.14 3.97
CA GLU A 242 -14.95 -21.83 4.60
C GLU A 242 -14.35 -21.71 6.00
N GLN A 243 -14.01 -22.84 6.62
CA GLN A 243 -13.53 -22.92 7.99
C GLN A 243 -12.00 -23.11 8.09
N VAL A 244 -11.32 -23.20 6.95
CA VAL A 244 -9.86 -23.36 6.91
C VAL A 244 -9.20 -21.99 6.83
N ASP A 245 -8.88 -21.41 7.99
CA ASP A 245 -7.85 -20.37 8.11
C ASP A 245 -6.51 -21.07 8.34
N ALA A 246 -5.43 -20.55 7.77
CA ALA A 246 -4.10 -21.08 7.99
C ALA A 246 -3.79 -21.09 9.51
N HIS A 247 -3.55 -22.30 10.03
CA HIS A 247 -2.65 -22.63 11.13
C HIS A 247 -2.54 -24.16 11.16
N PHE A 248 -1.44 -24.66 11.71
CA PHE A 248 -1.07 -26.08 11.66
C PHE A 248 -2.16 -27.01 12.25
N ILE A 249 -2.96 -27.65 11.39
CA ILE A 249 -3.95 -28.65 11.83
C ILE A 249 -3.25 -30.01 11.95
N SER A 250 -2.82 -30.38 13.16
CA SER A 250 -2.42 -31.76 13.46
C SER A 250 -3.60 -32.74 13.49
N ASP A 251 -4.83 -32.23 13.56
CA ASP A 251 -6.04 -33.00 13.86
C ASP A 251 -7.20 -32.69 12.90
N PHE A 252 -7.03 -32.93 11.60
CA PHE A 252 -8.15 -32.94 10.65
C PHE A 252 -8.76 -34.35 10.61
N SER A 253 -9.58 -34.67 11.61
CA SER A 253 -10.34 -35.93 11.69
C SER A 253 -11.84 -35.65 11.50
N PRO A 254 -12.53 -36.34 10.57
CA PRO A 254 -13.90 -35.99 10.21
C PRO A 254 -14.95 -36.53 11.20
N SER A 255 -15.34 -35.72 12.19
CA SER A 255 -16.52 -36.03 13.04
C SER A 255 -17.23 -34.80 13.65
N LEU A 256 -18.57 -34.83 13.63
CA LEU A 256 -19.52 -33.83 14.15
C LEU A 256 -19.62 -33.81 15.71
N PRO A 257 -20.31 -32.83 16.34
CA PRO A 257 -19.77 -32.07 17.49
C PRO A 257 -20.38 -32.39 18.87
N ARG A 258 -19.67 -31.99 19.95
CA ARG A 258 -20.25 -31.79 21.31
C ARG A 258 -19.63 -30.64 22.14
N THR A 259 -20.53 -29.73 22.51
CA THR A 259 -20.69 -28.78 23.64
C THR A 259 -19.82 -28.76 24.94
N ILE A 260 -19.66 -27.53 25.46
CA ILE A 260 -19.76 -27.02 26.88
C ILE A 260 -18.50 -26.81 27.79
N ALA A 261 -18.43 -25.59 28.39
CA ALA A 261 -17.78 -25.14 29.68
C ALA A 261 -16.22 -25.14 29.84
N GLU A 262 -15.55 -24.32 30.69
CA GLU A 262 -15.87 -23.10 31.50
C GLU A 262 -14.58 -22.39 32.06
N ASN A 263 -14.70 -21.11 32.47
CA ASN A 263 -14.07 -20.42 33.64
C ASN A 263 -12.56 -20.03 33.78
N ASN A 264 -12.33 -18.69 33.72
CA ASN A 264 -11.93 -17.75 34.82
C ASN A 264 -10.49 -17.46 35.34
N LEU A 265 -10.28 -16.14 35.60
CA LEU A 265 -9.44 -15.42 36.60
C LEU A 265 -7.89 -15.54 36.52
N GLY A 266 -7.04 -14.51 36.82
CA GLY A 266 -7.22 -13.08 37.11
C GLY A 266 -6.18 -12.54 38.13
N SER A 267 -5.63 -11.30 37.97
CA SER A 267 -5.11 -10.43 39.08
C SER A 267 -4.42 -9.12 38.60
N GLU A 268 -4.65 -8.00 39.31
CA GLU A 268 -3.99 -6.69 39.12
C GLU A 268 -2.79 -6.46 40.07
N ARG A 269 -1.97 -5.41 39.84
CA ARG A 269 -1.43 -4.53 40.90
C ARG A 269 -0.90 -3.18 40.37
N ILE A 270 -0.77 -2.20 41.28
CA ILE A 270 -0.77 -0.74 41.02
C ILE A 270 0.47 -0.06 41.66
N VAL A 271 0.84 1.14 41.17
CA VAL A 271 1.31 2.37 41.89
C VAL A 271 2.63 3.00 41.37
N SER A 272 2.48 3.99 40.48
CA SER A 272 2.85 5.44 40.60
C SER A 272 4.28 5.89 41.03
N PRO A 273 4.61 7.21 41.10
CA PRO A 273 5.19 7.92 39.95
C PRO A 273 6.45 8.76 40.26
N THR A 274 7.18 9.21 39.24
CA THR A 274 8.23 10.24 39.42
C THR A 274 8.22 11.25 38.27
N VAL A 275 8.20 12.55 38.63
CA VAL A 275 8.19 13.68 37.69
C VAL A 275 9.62 14.14 37.40
N HIS A 276 10.00 14.24 36.12
CA HIS A 276 11.19 14.98 35.68
C HIS A 276 10.91 15.74 34.38
N LEU A 277 11.60 16.87 34.19
CA LEU A 277 11.35 17.82 33.09
C LEU A 277 11.65 17.18 31.73
N GLU A 278 10.62 16.96 30.91
CA GLU A 278 10.78 16.43 29.56
C GLU A 278 11.13 17.53 28.54
N SER A 279 12.16 17.26 27.73
CA SER A 279 12.38 17.90 26.43
C SER A 279 12.14 16.88 25.31
N ARG A 280 12.09 17.29 24.03
CA ARG A 280 11.83 16.39 22.86
C ARG A 280 12.78 15.20 22.69
N VAL A 281 13.80 15.16 23.53
CA VAL A 281 14.79 14.10 23.72
C VAL A 281 14.19 12.70 23.92
N SER A 282 12.88 12.47 24.12
CA SER A 282 12.30 11.11 24.05
C SER A 282 12.03 10.58 22.62
N ARG A 283 11.57 11.41 21.68
CA ARG A 283 10.80 10.94 20.48
C ARG A 283 11.59 10.48 19.25
N PHE A 284 12.83 10.93 19.08
CA PHE A 284 13.67 10.53 17.94
C PHE A 284 14.55 9.29 18.23
N SER A 285 14.42 8.75 19.43
CA SER A 285 15.23 7.69 20.02
C SER A 285 14.37 6.55 20.58
N ASP A 286 13.07 6.56 20.30
CA ASP A 286 12.21 5.43 20.62
C ASP A 286 12.78 4.22 19.88
N MET A 287 13.41 3.30 20.62
CA MET A 287 13.91 2.05 20.07
C MET A 287 12.75 1.30 19.39
N ASN A 288 11.52 1.39 19.92
CA ASN A 288 10.31 0.85 19.30
C ASN A 288 10.01 1.49 17.91
N ALA A 289 10.29 2.80 17.74
CA ALA A 289 10.20 3.50 16.46
C ALA A 289 11.37 3.18 15.50
N ILE A 290 12.22 2.22 15.86
CA ILE A 290 13.37 1.78 15.08
C ILE A 290 13.31 0.26 14.87
N GLU A 291 12.98 -0.52 15.90
CA GLU A 291 12.77 -1.97 15.86
C GLU A 291 11.79 -2.41 14.75
N GLU A 292 10.77 -1.58 14.44
CA GLU A 292 9.81 -1.82 13.34
C GLU A 292 10.08 -1.00 12.05
N PHE A 293 10.97 0.00 12.08
CA PHE A 293 11.35 0.76 10.88
C PHE A 293 12.50 0.12 10.11
N CYS A 294 13.32 -0.69 10.78
CA CYS A 294 14.52 -1.30 10.21
C CYS A 294 14.53 -2.83 10.41
N SER A 295 13.35 -3.45 10.37
CA SER A 295 13.21 -4.89 10.16
C SER A 295 12.97 -5.17 8.68
N ILE A 296 14.03 -5.15 7.86
CA ILE A 296 14.08 -5.96 6.63
C ILE A 296 14.10 -7.42 7.06
N GLY A 297 12.92 -7.94 7.41
CA GLY A 297 12.76 -9.36 7.66
C GLY A 297 13.05 -10.15 6.38
N PRO A 298 13.34 -11.46 6.47
CA PRO A 298 13.45 -12.35 5.29
C PRO A 298 12.14 -12.56 4.51
N GLY A 299 11.15 -11.67 4.67
CA GLY A 299 9.71 -11.87 4.47
C GLY A 299 8.92 -11.47 5.73
N GLY A 300 9.11 -10.23 6.23
CA GLY A 300 8.92 -9.86 7.65
C GLY A 300 7.50 -9.86 8.24
N GLY A 301 7.40 -10.40 9.46
CA GLY A 301 6.28 -10.40 10.44
C GLY A 301 6.71 -11.24 11.68
N THR A 302 5.97 -11.42 12.79
CA THR A 302 4.67 -10.94 13.29
C THR A 302 4.63 -11.18 14.82
N THR A 303 4.31 -10.22 15.70
CA THR A 303 3.98 -10.52 17.13
C THR A 303 3.09 -9.51 17.88
N ARG A 304 1.79 -9.86 17.99
CA ARG A 304 0.91 -9.83 19.20
C ARG A 304 1.05 -8.73 20.29
N GLY A 305 -0.02 -7.95 20.41
CA GLY A 305 -0.50 -7.28 21.64
C GLY A 305 -2.04 -7.32 21.73
N ARG A 306 -2.67 -7.14 22.91
CA ARG A 306 -4.10 -7.40 23.13
C ARG A 306 -4.84 -6.21 23.76
N LEU A 307 -6.06 -5.92 23.25
CA LEU A 307 -7.14 -5.12 23.85
C LEU A 307 -6.87 -3.63 24.21
N SER A 308 -7.42 -2.70 23.41
CA SER A 308 -8.60 -1.87 23.76
C SER A 308 -8.79 -0.75 22.70
N PHE A 309 -9.98 -0.14 22.66
CA PHE A 309 -10.33 0.88 21.66
C PHE A 309 -10.76 2.17 22.37
N LEU A 310 -10.07 3.29 22.08
CA LEU A 310 -10.46 4.65 22.48
C LEU A 310 -10.84 4.88 23.95
N THR A 311 -10.18 4.18 24.88
CA THR A 311 -9.71 4.82 26.11
C THR A 311 -8.19 4.92 26.05
N VAL A 312 -7.69 6.10 25.70
CA VAL A 312 -6.37 6.49 26.20
C VAL A 312 -6.56 6.63 27.71
N ASP A 313 -6.15 5.62 28.47
CA ASP A 313 -6.05 5.70 29.93
C ASP A 313 -4.96 6.70 30.29
N GLY A 314 -5.32 7.98 30.26
CA GLY A 314 -4.44 9.10 30.55
C GLY A 314 -4.91 10.43 29.97
N ASP A 315 -5.26 10.48 28.67
CA ASP A 315 -5.15 11.75 27.93
C ASP A 315 -6.42 12.19 27.18
N LYS A 316 -7.19 13.07 27.83
CA LYS A 316 -8.37 13.75 27.25
C LYS A 316 -8.02 14.74 26.13
N ASN A 317 -6.73 14.97 25.87
CA ASN A 317 -6.25 15.97 24.91
C ASN A 317 -6.31 15.51 23.44
N ALA A 318 -6.17 14.21 23.14
CA ALA A 318 -6.15 13.75 21.74
C ALA A 318 -7.48 14.03 21.00
N ALA A 319 -8.62 13.79 21.66
CA ALA A 319 -9.94 14.02 21.08
C ALA A 319 -10.26 15.51 20.88
N SER A 320 -9.78 16.39 21.77
CA SER A 320 -9.95 17.84 21.61
C SER A 320 -9.06 18.39 20.49
N LEU A 321 -7.82 17.91 20.37
CA LEU A 321 -6.91 18.30 19.27
C LEU A 321 -7.54 18.03 17.89
N PHE A 322 -8.08 16.82 17.66
CA PHE A 322 -8.70 16.48 16.36
C PHE A 322 -10.05 17.17 16.10
N SER A 323 -10.78 17.58 17.15
CA SER A 323 -12.02 18.37 17.00
C SER A 323 -11.82 19.77 16.39
N SER A 324 -10.58 20.25 16.35
CA SER A 324 -10.20 21.56 15.78
C SER A 324 -9.78 21.52 14.29
N LEU A 325 -9.76 20.33 13.68
CA LEU A 325 -9.37 20.14 12.29
C LEU A 325 -10.37 20.79 11.31
N PRO A 326 -9.91 21.25 10.13
CA PRO A 326 -10.80 21.72 9.07
C PRO A 326 -11.74 20.60 8.61
N THR A 327 -13.03 20.89 8.53
CA THR A 327 -14.04 19.97 7.96
C THR A 327 -13.97 19.85 6.44
N ARG A 328 -13.20 20.73 5.79
CA ARG A 328 -12.93 20.77 4.35
C ARG A 328 -11.56 21.42 4.14
N MET A 329 -10.75 20.86 3.24
CA MET A 329 -9.55 21.53 2.71
C MET A 329 -9.47 21.35 1.20
N GLU A 330 -8.81 22.29 0.55
CA GLU A 330 -8.70 22.38 -0.91
C GLU A 330 -7.27 22.74 -1.31
N TRP A 331 -6.82 22.14 -2.41
CA TRP A 331 -5.59 22.47 -3.12
C TRP A 331 -5.64 23.93 -3.59
N ALA A 332 -4.61 24.71 -3.28
CA ALA A 332 -4.62 26.17 -3.41
C ALA A 332 -4.85 26.65 -4.86
N ASP A 333 -4.36 25.93 -5.86
CA ASP A 333 -4.56 26.20 -7.29
C ASP A 333 -6.00 25.93 -7.76
N ARG A 334 -6.81 25.21 -6.96
CA ARG A 334 -8.21 24.83 -7.27
C ARG A 334 -9.26 25.62 -6.47
N ARG A 335 -8.84 26.46 -5.54
CA ARG A 335 -9.75 27.30 -4.75
C ARG A 335 -10.35 28.41 -5.60
N THR A 336 -11.63 28.70 -5.39
CA THR A 336 -12.30 29.87 -5.98
C THR A 336 -12.02 31.17 -5.22
N ALA A 337 -11.53 31.08 -3.98
CA ALA A 337 -11.10 32.21 -3.16
C ALA A 337 -9.84 31.83 -2.36
N HIS A 338 -8.83 32.70 -2.40
CA HIS A 338 -7.63 32.53 -1.58
C HIS A 338 -7.80 33.29 -0.25
N PRO A 339 -7.73 32.63 0.91
CA PRO A 339 -7.81 33.32 2.20
C PRO A 339 -6.54 34.15 2.43
N GLU A 340 -6.71 35.36 2.98
CA GLU A 340 -5.59 36.27 3.27
C GLU A 340 -4.56 35.63 4.22
N GLN A 341 -5.01 34.76 5.12
CA GLN A 341 -4.18 33.99 6.03
C GLN A 341 -4.55 32.51 5.96
N GLU A 342 -3.56 31.64 5.81
CA GLU A 342 -3.70 30.20 6.03
C GLU A 342 -3.02 29.83 7.35
N GLU A 343 -3.72 29.08 8.19
CA GLU A 343 -3.26 28.79 9.54
C GLU A 343 -2.29 27.59 9.61
N TYR A 344 -2.33 26.71 8.60
CA TYR A 344 -1.54 25.46 8.51
C TYR A 344 -1.59 24.63 9.80
N ARG A 345 -2.82 24.40 10.29
CA ARG A 345 -3.08 23.81 11.61
C ARG A 345 -2.55 22.38 11.70
N MET A 346 -2.67 21.60 10.62
CA MET A 346 -2.25 20.21 10.62
C MET A 346 -0.72 20.08 10.62
N LEU A 347 0.01 20.93 9.89
CA LEU A 347 1.48 20.98 9.93
C LEU A 347 2.00 21.49 11.28
N ARG A 348 1.35 22.49 11.86
CA ARG A 348 1.65 22.95 13.24
C ARG A 348 1.37 21.87 14.28
N LEU A 349 0.29 21.10 14.12
CA LEU A 349 -0.01 19.95 14.97
C LEU A 349 1.03 18.84 14.80
N TYR A 350 1.38 18.48 13.56
CA TYR A 350 2.39 17.46 13.27
C TYR A 350 3.77 17.78 13.86
N THR A 351 4.19 19.05 13.83
CA THR A 351 5.46 19.49 14.43
C THR A 351 5.41 19.71 15.93
N SER A 352 4.21 19.88 16.51
CA SER A 352 4.03 19.97 17.95
C SER A 352 4.44 18.70 18.68
N LEU A 353 4.67 18.84 19.99
CA LEU A 353 4.94 17.70 20.87
C LEU A 353 3.79 16.68 20.75
N ASP A 354 2.60 17.00 21.24
CA ASP A 354 1.57 15.98 21.43
C ASP A 354 0.94 15.54 20.12
N GLY A 355 0.80 16.46 19.15
CA GLY A 355 0.36 16.13 17.81
C GLY A 355 1.30 15.18 17.07
N TYR A 356 2.64 15.33 17.14
CA TYR A 356 3.55 14.34 16.55
C TYR A 356 3.30 12.95 17.13
N LYS A 357 3.21 12.80 18.46
CA LYS A 357 2.95 11.50 19.11
C LYS A 357 1.61 10.92 18.65
N SER A 358 0.54 11.72 18.64
CA SER A 358 -0.79 11.27 18.25
C SER A 358 -0.89 10.88 16.77
N ILE A 359 -0.33 11.69 15.87
CA ILE A 359 -0.36 11.43 14.42
C ILE A 359 0.56 10.25 14.08
N PHE A 360 1.75 10.19 14.66
CA PHE A 360 2.68 9.08 14.48
C PHE A 360 2.10 7.76 15.02
N ALA A 361 1.41 7.78 16.18
CA ALA A 361 0.70 6.61 16.68
C ALA A 361 -0.39 6.16 15.69
N VAL A 362 -1.27 7.06 15.22
CA VAL A 362 -2.32 6.70 14.25
C VAL A 362 -1.73 6.17 12.94
N LEU A 363 -0.69 6.79 12.39
CA LEU A 363 -0.04 6.31 11.16
C LEU A 363 0.67 4.96 11.37
N ASN A 364 1.38 4.78 12.48
CA ASN A 364 2.06 3.51 12.78
C ASN A 364 1.05 2.40 13.03
N GLU A 365 0.03 2.61 13.87
CA GLU A 365 -0.99 1.62 14.15
C GLU A 365 -1.80 1.25 12.89
N ALA A 366 -2.11 2.23 12.04
CA ALA A 366 -2.85 1.97 10.80
C ALA A 366 -2.01 1.23 9.75
N PHE A 367 -0.73 1.56 9.58
CA PHE A 367 0.13 0.97 8.53
C PHE A 367 1.05 -0.16 9.00
N ARG A 368 1.12 -0.46 10.30
CA ARG A 368 2.00 -1.51 10.86
C ARG A 368 1.30 -2.49 11.81
N SER A 369 0.02 -2.33 12.12
CA SER A 369 -0.72 -3.40 12.81
C SER A 369 -1.04 -4.54 11.85
N GLU A 370 -0.92 -5.78 12.33
CA GLU A 370 -1.30 -7.01 11.62
C GLU A 370 -2.79 -7.05 11.23
N ASN A 371 -3.60 -6.14 11.79
CA ASN A 371 -5.04 -5.98 11.55
C ASN A 371 -5.37 -4.74 10.67
N LEU A 372 -4.52 -4.41 9.70
CA LEU A 372 -4.76 -3.41 8.64
C LEU A 372 -6.19 -3.47 8.03
N THR A 373 -6.77 -4.68 7.91
CA THR A 373 -8.13 -4.91 7.41
C THR A 373 -9.20 -5.05 8.52
N GLY A 374 -8.78 -5.34 9.76
CA GLY A 374 -9.67 -5.49 10.92
C GLY A 374 -10.23 -4.16 11.45
N ASP A 375 -9.63 -3.03 11.06
CA ASP A 375 -10.07 -1.70 11.44
C ASP A 375 -10.00 -0.70 10.27
N ARG A 376 -11.01 -0.79 9.39
CA ARG A 376 -11.20 0.16 8.28
C ARG A 376 -11.22 1.62 8.73
N SER A 377 -11.66 1.91 9.96
CA SER A 377 -11.74 3.28 10.48
C SER A 377 -10.35 3.87 10.76
N ARG A 378 -9.40 3.08 11.29
CA ARG A 378 -7.99 3.51 11.44
C ARG A 378 -7.32 3.76 10.11
N LEU A 379 -7.49 2.86 9.14
CA LEU A 379 -6.91 3.03 7.81
C LEU A 379 -7.45 4.28 7.09
N HIS A 380 -8.78 4.50 7.15
CA HIS A 380 -9.39 5.73 6.64
C HIS A 380 -8.87 6.98 7.35
N ALA A 381 -8.73 6.95 8.69
CA ALA A 381 -8.19 8.08 9.45
C ALA A 381 -6.73 8.38 9.06
N ALA A 382 -5.89 7.36 8.89
CA ALA A 382 -4.50 7.52 8.49
C ALA A 382 -4.36 8.07 7.06
N VAL A 383 -5.10 7.54 6.09
CA VAL A 383 -5.15 8.06 4.72
C VAL A 383 -5.67 9.51 4.70
N PHE A 384 -6.72 9.81 5.47
CA PHE A 384 -7.23 11.18 5.61
C PHE A 384 -6.17 12.13 6.18
N LEU A 385 -5.45 11.74 7.24
CA LEU A 385 -4.39 12.57 7.82
C LEU A 385 -3.23 12.80 6.84
N ILE A 386 -2.89 11.81 6.01
CA ILE A 386 -1.88 11.96 4.95
C ILE A 386 -2.34 12.94 3.88
N GLU A 387 -3.60 12.85 3.44
CA GLU A 387 -4.16 13.73 2.42
C GLU A 387 -4.25 15.17 2.95
N VAL A 388 -4.74 15.35 4.17
CA VAL A 388 -4.79 16.65 4.88
C VAL A 388 -3.38 17.25 5.00
N LEU A 389 -2.37 16.48 5.43
CA LEU A 389 -0.99 16.93 5.48
C LEU A 389 -0.41 17.25 4.09
N THR A 390 -0.72 16.44 3.07
CA THR A 390 -0.27 16.66 1.68
C THR A 390 -0.86 17.95 1.11
N ILE A 391 -2.16 18.20 1.36
CA ILE A 391 -2.85 19.43 0.96
C ILE A 391 -2.27 20.66 1.68
N GLU A 392 -2.12 20.65 3.00
CA GLU A 392 -1.50 21.79 3.70
C GLU A 392 -0.07 22.05 3.24
N LEU A 393 0.72 21.00 3.01
CA LEU A 393 2.10 21.12 2.55
C LEU A 393 2.17 21.70 1.12
N PHE A 394 1.25 21.29 0.22
CA PHE A 394 1.11 21.89 -1.10
C PHE A 394 0.64 23.35 -1.02
N ASN A 395 -0.32 23.67 -0.15
CA ASN A 395 -0.84 25.04 -0.02
C ASN A 395 0.21 26.00 0.57
N TYR A 396 1.01 25.52 1.51
CA TYR A 396 2.15 26.24 2.06
C TYR A 396 3.20 26.49 0.96
N MET A 397 3.55 25.45 0.20
CA MET A 397 4.39 25.58 -1.00
C MET A 397 3.83 26.57 -2.01
N TYR A 398 2.56 26.46 -2.40
CA TYR A 398 1.95 27.33 -3.40
C TYR A 398 2.02 28.81 -3.01
N ARG A 399 1.89 29.12 -1.71
CA ARG A 399 1.98 30.48 -1.17
C ARG A 399 3.43 31.01 -1.03
N MET A 400 4.39 30.15 -0.68
CA MET A 400 5.78 30.56 -0.37
C MET A 400 6.79 30.19 -1.48
N SER A 401 6.36 29.52 -2.55
CA SER A 401 7.20 29.15 -3.69
C SER A 401 7.87 30.39 -4.32
N PRO A 402 9.15 30.31 -4.72
CA PRO A 402 9.98 29.11 -4.82
C PRO A 402 10.85 28.78 -3.58
N THR A 403 10.73 29.52 -2.46
CA THR A 403 11.79 29.53 -1.42
C THR A 403 11.82 28.33 -0.47
N ILE A 404 10.73 27.54 -0.40
CA ILE A 404 10.57 26.47 0.61
C ILE A 404 10.69 25.04 0.08
N GLY A 405 10.71 24.83 -1.23
CA GLY A 405 11.11 23.54 -1.80
C GLY A 405 12.60 23.30 -1.52
N PHE A 406 12.96 22.11 -1.00
CA PHE A 406 14.33 21.85 -0.56
C PHE A 406 15.11 20.95 -1.52
N SER A 407 16.34 21.37 -1.82
CA SER A 407 17.34 20.62 -2.58
C SER A 407 18.71 20.87 -1.94
N GLY A 408 19.46 19.80 -1.66
CA GLY A 408 20.63 19.85 -0.79
C GLY A 408 20.83 18.57 0.01
N THR A 409 21.51 18.67 1.16
CA THR A 409 21.74 17.53 2.05
C THR A 409 20.98 17.73 3.35
N VAL A 410 20.21 16.71 3.76
CA VAL A 410 19.55 16.64 5.06
C VAL A 410 20.04 15.43 5.85
N TYR A 411 19.81 15.47 7.16
CA TYR A 411 20.32 14.50 8.11
C TYR A 411 19.20 13.99 9.03
N ARG A 412 19.22 12.70 9.34
CA ARG A 412 18.42 12.08 10.41
C ARG A 412 19.27 11.15 11.26
N GLY A 413 19.64 11.59 12.45
CA GLY A 413 20.27 10.76 13.47
C GLY A 413 19.24 9.85 14.15
N MET A 414 19.66 8.62 14.44
CA MET A 414 18.86 7.58 15.08
C MET A 414 19.78 6.52 15.71
N ARG A 415 19.20 5.49 16.33
CA ARG A 415 19.97 4.38 16.91
C ARG A 415 19.41 3.01 16.50
N LEU A 416 20.06 2.34 15.55
CA LEU A 416 19.65 1.01 15.08
C LEU A 416 20.20 -0.10 15.97
N ARG A 417 19.51 -1.23 16.08
CA ARG A 417 20.13 -2.49 16.57
C ARG A 417 21.10 -3.06 15.53
N ARG A 418 21.91 -4.05 15.90
CA ARG A 418 22.91 -4.62 14.99
C ARG A 418 22.29 -5.35 13.81
N ASP A 419 21.27 -6.18 14.06
CA ASP A 419 20.53 -6.93 13.05
C ASP A 419 19.95 -6.01 11.96
N GLN A 420 19.54 -4.81 12.35
CA GLN A 420 18.95 -3.79 11.48
C GLN A 420 20.00 -3.02 10.68
N LEU A 421 21.12 -2.67 11.32
CA LEU A 421 22.24 -2.03 10.67
C LEU A 421 22.91 -2.95 9.63
N ASP A 422 23.05 -4.23 9.94
CA ASP A 422 23.62 -5.23 9.03
C ASP A 422 22.75 -5.44 7.77
N GLN A 423 21.44 -5.15 7.82
CA GLN A 423 20.58 -5.15 6.63
C GLN A 423 20.91 -4.01 5.66
N PHE A 424 21.24 -2.80 6.16
CA PHE A 424 21.72 -1.71 5.31
C PHE A 424 23.07 -2.06 4.67
N TYR A 425 23.97 -2.69 5.43
CA TYR A 425 25.21 -3.23 4.86
C TYR A 425 24.94 -4.30 3.79
N ALA A 426 24.06 -5.27 4.04
CA ALA A 426 23.67 -6.28 3.05
C ALA A 426 23.04 -5.65 1.80
N LEU A 427 22.27 -4.58 1.95
CA LEU A 427 21.67 -3.85 0.82
C LEU A 427 22.73 -3.13 -0.04
N THR A 428 23.85 -2.67 0.54
CA THR A 428 24.98 -2.14 -0.28
C THR A 428 25.67 -3.18 -1.14
N GLN A 429 25.53 -4.48 -0.83
CA GLN A 429 26.20 -5.56 -1.58
C GLN A 429 25.38 -6.07 -2.77
N ARG A 430 24.16 -5.57 -2.98
CA ARG A 430 23.31 -5.92 -4.13
C ARG A 430 23.66 -5.10 -5.38
N PRO A 431 23.22 -5.47 -6.59
CA PRO A 431 23.28 -4.59 -7.77
C PRO A 431 22.64 -3.22 -7.49
N VAL A 432 23.14 -2.14 -8.08
CA VAL A 432 22.62 -0.78 -7.77
C VAL A 432 21.13 -0.65 -8.07
N LYS A 433 20.62 -1.37 -9.09
CA LYS A 433 19.18 -1.41 -9.44
C LYS A 433 18.29 -2.04 -8.36
N GLU A 434 18.85 -2.74 -7.37
CA GLU A 434 18.10 -3.38 -6.27
C GLU A 434 18.18 -2.63 -4.94
N ARG A 435 19.07 -1.63 -4.80
CA ARG A 435 19.31 -0.93 -3.52
C ARG A 435 18.26 0.15 -3.20
N TYR A 436 17.02 -0.08 -3.60
CA TYR A 436 15.89 0.81 -3.31
C TYR A 436 15.27 0.48 -1.95
N TRP A 437 14.93 1.52 -1.20
CA TRP A 437 13.87 1.42 -0.19
C TRP A 437 12.93 2.62 -0.31
N SER A 438 11.69 2.42 0.08
CA SER A 438 10.68 3.47 0.13
C SER A 438 9.94 3.39 1.44
N ILE A 439 9.50 4.54 1.94
CA ILE A 439 8.60 4.59 3.08
C ILE A 439 7.32 5.28 2.56
N PRO A 440 6.51 4.55 1.76
CA PRO A 440 5.32 5.11 1.12
C PRO A 440 4.34 5.56 2.20
N LEU A 441 3.54 6.59 1.87
CA LEU A 441 2.49 7.12 2.75
C LEU A 441 2.99 7.68 4.11
N ALA A 442 4.30 7.77 4.35
CA ALA A 442 4.85 8.35 5.57
C ALA A 442 5.41 9.77 5.37
N PHE A 443 5.55 10.48 6.48
CA PHE A 443 6.32 11.71 6.59
C PHE A 443 7.57 11.48 7.44
N ILE A 444 8.73 11.94 6.99
CA ILE A 444 10.01 11.81 7.70
C ILE A 444 10.57 13.19 7.98
N SER A 445 10.59 13.58 9.26
CA SER A 445 11.31 14.75 9.74
C SER A 445 12.83 14.56 9.60
N THR A 446 13.49 15.54 9.01
CA THR A 446 14.95 15.63 8.84
C THR A 446 15.42 17.07 9.12
N THR A 447 16.72 17.28 9.30
CA THR A 447 17.30 18.62 9.56
C THR A 447 18.45 18.91 8.59
N THR A 448 18.66 20.17 8.22
CA THR A 448 19.90 20.60 7.53
C THR A 448 21.13 20.62 8.44
N SER A 449 20.94 20.60 9.76
CA SER A 449 22.04 20.69 10.73
C SER A 449 22.53 19.31 11.18
N LEU A 450 23.72 18.93 10.73
CA LEU A 450 24.44 17.73 11.19
C LEU A 450 24.57 17.68 12.72
N ALA A 451 24.87 18.82 13.36
CA ALA A 451 25.06 18.91 14.80
C ALA A 451 23.76 18.69 15.59
N ILE A 452 22.61 19.11 15.06
CA ILE A 452 21.30 18.79 15.65
C ILE A 452 20.97 17.32 15.41
N SER A 453 21.23 16.82 14.20
CA SER A 453 20.96 15.43 13.85
C SER A 453 21.70 14.43 14.74
N LEU A 454 22.98 14.68 15.05
CA LEU A 454 23.77 13.82 15.94
C LEU A 454 23.19 13.75 17.37
N LYS A 455 22.51 14.79 17.87
CA LYS A 455 21.81 14.77 19.18
C LYS A 455 20.66 13.75 19.23
N PHE A 456 20.16 13.30 18.08
CA PHE A 456 19.15 12.25 18.00
C PHE A 456 19.76 10.84 17.96
N ALA A 457 21.06 10.71 17.66
CA ALA A 457 21.80 9.45 17.69
C ALA A 457 22.47 9.16 19.06
N GLU A 458 22.47 10.10 20.02
CA GLU A 458 23.03 9.87 21.37
C GLU A 458 22.18 8.87 22.18
N PRO A 459 22.80 8.00 23.00
CA PRO A 459 22.06 7.08 23.87
C PRO A 459 21.38 7.86 25.01
N LYS A 460 20.22 7.38 25.46
CA LYS A 460 19.37 8.10 26.42
C LYS A 460 19.01 7.17 27.56
N GLY A 461 19.67 7.37 28.70
CA GLY A 461 19.76 6.37 29.76
C GLY A 461 20.91 5.37 29.49
N MET A 462 20.84 4.19 30.10
CA MET A 462 21.82 3.14 29.81
C MET A 462 21.67 2.67 28.36
N PRO A 463 22.74 2.65 27.55
CA PRO A 463 22.66 2.15 26.18
C PRO A 463 22.32 0.66 26.20
N ALA A 464 21.28 0.27 25.46
CA ALA A 464 21.07 -1.14 25.16
C ALA A 464 22.33 -1.71 24.48
N PRO A 465 22.82 -2.89 24.88
CA PRO A 465 24.18 -3.35 24.55
C PRO A 465 24.44 -3.59 23.06
N ASP A 466 23.38 -3.63 22.23
CA ASP A 466 23.42 -3.84 20.79
C ASP A 466 22.97 -2.61 19.96
N SER A 467 22.85 -1.43 20.61
CA SER A 467 22.37 -0.20 19.98
C SER A 467 23.53 0.60 19.37
N HIS A 468 23.50 0.81 18.05
CA HIS A 468 24.50 1.55 17.28
C HIS A 468 24.02 2.96 16.90
N ALA A 469 24.89 3.97 17.01
CA ALA A 469 24.59 5.32 16.53
C ALA A 469 24.61 5.34 14.99
N VAL A 470 23.52 5.80 14.38
CA VAL A 470 23.36 5.87 12.92
C VAL A 470 22.98 7.27 12.50
N LEU A 471 23.65 7.78 11.47
CA LEU A 471 23.35 9.04 10.81
C LEU A 471 22.92 8.75 9.38
N TRP A 472 21.65 8.94 9.08
CA TRP A 472 21.19 8.94 7.71
C TRP A 472 21.52 10.30 7.07
N ARG A 473 22.36 10.29 6.04
CA ARG A 473 22.73 11.46 5.23
C ARG A 473 22.03 11.32 3.88
N ILE A 474 21.05 12.18 3.63
CA ILE A 474 20.17 12.12 2.47
C ILE A 474 20.54 13.27 1.53
N ARG A 475 20.93 12.93 0.31
CA ARG A 475 21.01 13.89 -0.79
C ARG A 475 19.62 14.02 -1.43
N VAL A 476 18.98 15.14 -1.16
CA VAL A 476 17.73 15.55 -1.81
C VAL A 476 18.09 16.37 -3.05
N ALA A 477 17.53 16.04 -4.20
CA ALA A 477 17.75 16.78 -5.44
C ALA A 477 16.45 16.95 -6.23
N ASP A 478 16.25 18.12 -6.83
CA ASP A 478 15.16 18.31 -7.80
C ASP A 478 15.51 17.63 -9.13
N LEU A 479 14.50 17.26 -9.92
CA LEU A 479 14.68 16.87 -11.31
C LEU A 479 15.25 18.06 -12.12
N GLU A 480 16.27 17.81 -12.95
CA GLU A 480 16.90 18.85 -13.77
C GLU A 480 15.85 19.61 -14.61
N PRO A 481 15.90 20.97 -14.70
CA PRO A 481 14.93 21.74 -15.46
C PRO A 481 14.78 21.32 -16.93
N ALA A 482 15.85 20.83 -17.56
CA ALA A 482 15.80 20.31 -18.93
C ALA A 482 15.00 19.00 -19.04
N LEU A 483 15.09 18.10 -18.05
CA LEU A 483 14.29 16.87 -18.00
C LEU A 483 12.82 17.20 -17.69
N LEU A 484 12.58 18.17 -16.80
CA LEU A 484 11.24 18.64 -16.47
C LEU A 484 10.57 19.36 -17.66
N ALA A 485 11.32 20.10 -18.47
CA ALA A 485 10.83 20.72 -19.70
C ALA A 485 10.32 19.68 -20.72
N ILE A 486 11.04 18.57 -20.93
CA ILE A 486 10.61 17.45 -21.80
C ILE A 486 9.26 16.89 -21.32
N TYR A 487 9.06 16.79 -20.00
CA TYR A 487 7.79 16.33 -19.44
C TYR A 487 6.64 17.31 -19.71
N HIS A 488 6.83 18.60 -19.43
CA HIS A 488 5.79 19.62 -19.63
C HIS A 488 5.49 19.93 -21.10
N GLU A 489 6.46 19.79 -22.01
CA GLU A 489 6.21 19.90 -23.46
C GLU A 489 5.14 18.88 -23.91
N ARG A 490 5.17 17.67 -23.33
CA ARG A 490 4.25 16.59 -23.70
C ARG A 490 2.99 16.51 -22.83
N PHE A 491 3.04 17.00 -21.59
CA PHE A 491 1.91 17.01 -20.65
C PHE A 491 1.77 18.39 -19.98
N PRO A 492 1.41 19.45 -20.75
CA PRO A 492 1.42 20.83 -20.25
C PRO A 492 0.38 21.11 -19.16
N ALA A 493 -0.71 20.35 -19.12
CA ALA A 493 -1.71 20.42 -18.05
C ALA A 493 -1.28 19.70 -16.75
N SER A 494 -0.18 18.94 -16.77
CA SER A 494 0.32 18.23 -15.60
C SER A 494 1.09 19.18 -14.69
N VAL A 495 0.63 19.34 -13.46
CA VAL A 495 1.46 19.91 -12.40
C VAL A 495 2.49 18.87 -11.95
N VAL A 496 3.71 19.33 -11.71
CA VAL A 496 4.80 18.59 -11.06
C VAL A 496 5.31 19.48 -9.93
N THR A 497 5.52 18.93 -8.75
CA THR A 497 5.80 19.69 -7.53
C THR A 497 7.09 19.21 -6.86
N SER A 498 7.76 20.11 -6.14
CA SER A 498 8.83 19.78 -5.18
C SER A 498 8.27 19.52 -3.77
N LEU A 499 7.13 18.81 -3.71
CA LEU A 499 6.37 18.49 -2.48
C LEU A 499 6.99 17.34 -1.68
N CYS A 500 7.98 16.65 -2.24
CA CYS A 500 8.63 15.51 -1.62
C CYS A 500 9.65 15.91 -0.54
N ALA A 501 10.17 17.15 -0.55
CA ALA A 501 11.03 17.69 0.49
C ALA A 501 10.78 19.20 0.66
N VAL A 502 10.21 19.60 1.80
CA VAL A 502 9.76 20.96 2.05
C VAL A 502 10.33 21.47 3.38
N ARG A 503 10.91 22.68 3.37
CA ARG A 503 11.31 23.38 4.60
C ARG A 503 10.07 23.82 5.35
N ILE A 504 9.88 23.35 6.58
CA ILE A 504 8.71 23.67 7.41
C ILE A 504 9.07 24.36 8.73
N SER A 505 10.32 24.84 8.85
CA SER A 505 10.86 25.47 10.05
C SER A 505 9.97 26.61 10.59
N ASP A 506 9.38 27.45 9.71
CA ASP A 506 8.49 28.56 10.09
C ASP A 506 7.10 28.12 10.61
N LEU A 507 6.72 26.88 10.30
CA LEU A 507 5.50 26.25 10.82
C LEU A 507 5.78 25.37 12.04
N SER A 508 7.03 24.95 12.23
CA SER A 508 7.43 24.05 13.29
C SER A 508 7.31 24.71 14.67
N ALA A 509 6.91 23.93 15.66
CA ALA A 509 7.00 24.32 17.07
C ALA A 509 8.46 24.44 17.57
N PHE A 510 9.44 24.00 16.75
CA PHE A 510 10.87 23.96 17.05
C PHE A 510 11.67 24.49 15.84
N PRO A 511 11.53 25.78 15.50
CA PRO A 511 12.13 26.37 14.29
C PRO A 511 13.66 26.24 14.25
N GLU A 512 14.31 26.17 15.41
CA GLU A 512 15.75 25.98 15.57
C GLU A 512 16.27 24.61 15.08
N GLU A 513 15.39 23.63 14.85
CA GLU A 513 15.77 22.34 14.28
C GLU A 513 15.99 22.39 12.75
N GLU A 514 15.69 23.52 12.09
CA GLU A 514 15.81 23.68 10.64
C GLU A 514 15.08 22.56 9.86
N GLU A 515 13.88 22.21 10.31
CA GLU A 515 13.17 21.00 9.85
C GLU A 515 12.83 21.03 8.35
N ILE A 516 13.28 20.00 7.64
CA ILE A 516 12.86 19.63 6.30
C ILE A 516 12.01 18.37 6.40
N LEU A 517 10.74 18.47 5.99
CA LEU A 517 9.82 17.35 6.00
C LEU A 517 9.88 16.62 4.65
N LEU A 518 10.17 15.33 4.69
CA LEU A 518 10.16 14.47 3.50
C LEU A 518 8.82 13.73 3.41
N ARG A 519 8.15 13.79 2.25
CA ARG A 519 6.82 13.19 2.03
C ARG A 519 6.90 11.98 1.11
N GLY A 520 6.37 10.84 1.56
CA GLY A 520 6.36 9.55 0.85
C GLY A 520 7.69 9.18 0.20
N PRO A 521 8.82 9.24 0.93
CA PRO A 521 10.12 9.30 0.30
C PRO A 521 10.61 7.96 -0.27
N PHE A 522 11.22 8.04 -1.45
CA PHE A 522 11.88 6.95 -2.16
C PHE A 522 13.39 7.20 -2.19
N PHE A 523 14.16 6.21 -1.74
CA PHE A 523 15.61 6.33 -1.59
C PHE A 523 16.34 5.28 -2.44
N GLN A 524 17.41 5.72 -3.09
CA GLN A 524 18.47 4.85 -3.58
C GLN A 524 19.58 4.84 -2.53
N LEU A 525 19.95 3.66 -2.03
CA LEU A 525 21.19 3.51 -1.25
C LEU A 525 22.39 3.65 -2.16
N VAL A 526 23.36 4.46 -1.75
CA VAL A 526 24.66 4.56 -2.43
C VAL A 526 25.76 3.94 -1.58
N TYR A 527 25.85 4.28 -0.29
CA TYR A 527 26.97 3.84 0.55
C TYR A 527 26.59 3.72 2.03
N VAL A 528 27.29 2.85 2.76
CA VAL A 528 27.21 2.78 4.22
C VAL A 528 28.63 2.69 4.77
N ALA A 529 29.02 3.64 5.60
CA ALA A 529 30.37 3.69 6.15
C ALA A 529 30.44 4.25 7.56
N THR A 530 31.38 3.71 8.32
CA THR A 530 31.69 4.15 9.68
C THR A 530 32.53 5.44 9.62
N GLN A 531 32.08 6.50 10.30
CA GLN A 531 32.80 7.78 10.39
C GLN A 531 33.05 8.17 11.86
N PRO A 532 34.23 8.75 12.18
CA PRO A 532 34.53 9.27 13.51
C PRO A 532 33.82 10.62 13.72
N LEU A 533 32.51 10.57 13.98
CA LEU A 533 31.67 11.73 14.29
C LEU A 533 31.41 11.72 15.79
N GLY A 534 32.07 12.64 16.51
CA GLY A 534 31.96 12.70 17.97
C GLY A 534 30.54 12.95 18.46
N ILE A 535 30.08 12.11 19.39
CA ILE A 535 28.81 12.23 20.09
C ILE A 535 29.10 12.23 21.61
N PRO A 536 29.11 13.40 22.29
CA PRO A 536 28.91 14.75 21.77
C PRO A 536 30.12 15.27 20.96
N PRO A 537 30.01 16.42 20.26
CA PRO A 537 31.10 17.00 19.46
C PRO A 537 32.40 17.16 20.27
N GLY A 538 33.47 16.51 19.82
CA GLY A 538 34.77 16.45 20.52
C GLY A 538 35.07 15.15 21.25
N SER A 539 34.13 14.20 21.32
CA SER A 539 34.38 12.83 21.80
C SER A 539 34.84 11.89 20.67
N ALA A 540 35.49 10.77 21.03
CA ALA A 540 35.90 9.72 20.10
C ALA A 540 34.73 8.76 19.75
N GLY A 541 33.60 9.32 19.36
CA GLY A 541 32.39 8.59 18.95
C GLY A 541 32.52 7.99 17.55
N VAL A 542 31.94 6.79 17.37
CA VAL A 542 31.86 6.09 16.09
C VAL A 542 30.40 6.06 15.64
N VAL A 543 30.13 6.53 14.42
CA VAL A 543 28.77 6.63 13.85
C VAL A 543 28.74 5.93 12.50
N HIS A 544 27.72 5.11 12.27
CA HIS A 544 27.48 4.53 10.95
C HIS A 544 26.69 5.54 10.11
N VAL A 545 27.27 5.99 9.01
CA VAL A 545 26.63 6.93 8.08
C VAL A 545 26.03 6.14 6.92
N VAL A 546 24.73 6.29 6.73
CA VAL A 546 23.96 5.72 5.62
C VAL A 546 23.74 6.82 4.61
N ASP A 547 24.35 6.71 3.42
CA ASP A 547 24.30 7.68 2.35
C ASP A 547 23.30 7.26 1.27
N GLY A 548 22.24 8.05 1.12
CA GLY A 548 21.17 7.79 0.16
C GLY A 548 20.77 9.01 -0.67
N VAL A 549 20.18 8.78 -1.83
CA VAL A 549 19.67 9.81 -2.75
C VAL A 549 18.15 9.71 -2.87
N MET A 550 17.48 10.86 -2.83
CA MET A 550 16.04 11.01 -3.04
C MET A 550 15.79 12.16 -4.03
N LEU A 551 14.81 12.01 -4.93
CA LEU A 551 14.35 13.13 -5.74
C LEU A 551 13.21 13.90 -5.06
N ASN A 552 13.31 15.23 -5.09
CA ASN A 552 12.26 16.14 -4.70
C ASN A 552 11.39 16.52 -5.91
N THR A 553 10.71 15.53 -6.49
CA THR A 553 9.88 15.76 -7.68
C THR A 553 8.73 14.79 -7.68
N ASN A 554 7.51 15.31 -7.66
CA ASN A 554 6.28 14.57 -7.43
C ASN A 554 5.21 14.95 -8.47
N ARG A 555 4.38 13.98 -8.83
CA ARG A 555 3.20 14.14 -9.69
C ARG A 555 1.87 14.00 -8.96
N ASP A 556 1.93 13.79 -7.64
CA ASP A 556 0.77 13.63 -6.77
C ASP A 556 0.06 14.97 -6.60
N HIS A 557 -0.88 15.21 -7.52
CA HIS A 557 -1.65 16.42 -7.71
C HIS A 557 -2.91 16.08 -8.52
N PRO A 558 -4.07 16.71 -8.27
CA PRO A 558 -5.33 16.40 -8.98
C PRO A 558 -5.21 16.37 -10.51
N SER A 559 -4.38 17.23 -11.10
CA SER A 559 -4.11 17.25 -12.55
C SER A 559 -3.62 15.91 -13.14
N THR A 560 -2.97 15.07 -12.34
CA THR A 560 -2.53 13.73 -12.77
C THR A 560 -3.70 12.74 -12.84
N MET A 561 -4.75 12.94 -12.03
CA MET A 561 -5.99 12.14 -12.04
C MET A 561 -7.00 12.63 -13.08
N GLU A 562 -6.92 13.90 -13.48
CA GLU A 562 -7.76 14.52 -14.52
C GLU A 562 -7.41 14.07 -15.94
N MET A 563 -6.23 13.46 -16.15
CA MET A 563 -5.82 12.89 -17.44
C MET A 563 -6.66 11.68 -17.83
N GLY A 564 -6.93 11.54 -19.13
CA GLY A 564 -7.48 10.28 -19.67
C GLY A 564 -6.54 9.10 -19.41
N ALA A 565 -7.09 7.89 -19.19
CA ALA A 565 -6.30 6.75 -18.71
C ALA A 565 -5.04 6.42 -19.55
N GLU A 566 -5.12 6.53 -20.88
CA GLU A 566 -4.00 6.31 -21.81
C GLU A 566 -2.96 7.45 -21.75
N GLU A 567 -3.41 8.69 -21.63
CA GLU A 567 -2.54 9.86 -21.45
C GLU A 567 -1.82 9.80 -20.10
N GLY A 568 -2.55 9.50 -19.03
CA GLY A 568 -2.00 9.29 -17.69
C GLY A 568 -0.96 8.18 -17.64
N GLN A 569 -1.16 7.07 -18.36
CA GLN A 569 -0.15 6.01 -18.45
C GLN A 569 1.11 6.45 -19.21
N ARG A 570 0.96 7.13 -20.36
CA ARG A 570 2.10 7.68 -21.10
C ARG A 570 2.87 8.72 -20.26
N ALA A 571 2.16 9.53 -19.48
CA ALA A 571 2.75 10.46 -18.53
C ALA A 571 3.49 9.74 -17.39
N ARG A 572 2.97 8.63 -16.87
CA ARG A 572 3.67 7.81 -15.85
C ARG A 572 4.97 7.24 -16.40
N ALA A 573 4.92 6.61 -17.58
CA ALA A 573 6.10 6.02 -18.22
C ALA A 573 7.19 7.07 -18.50
N LEU A 574 6.84 8.23 -19.06
CA LEU A 574 7.80 9.31 -19.30
C LEU A 574 8.37 9.86 -17.99
N PHE A 575 7.52 10.17 -17.00
CA PHE A 575 7.97 10.73 -15.73
C PHE A 575 8.88 9.77 -14.96
N ALA A 576 8.55 8.48 -14.91
CA ALA A 576 9.39 7.45 -14.29
C ALA A 576 10.77 7.36 -14.94
N CYS A 577 10.83 7.39 -16.28
CA CYS A 577 12.09 7.39 -17.03
C CYS A 577 12.95 8.65 -16.73
N LEU A 578 12.33 9.83 -16.62
CA LEU A 578 13.04 11.07 -16.30
C LEU A 578 13.53 11.10 -14.85
N VAL A 579 12.71 10.61 -13.90
CA VAL A 579 13.07 10.42 -12.48
C VAL A 579 14.25 9.46 -12.35
N GLU A 580 14.27 8.36 -13.11
CA GLU A 580 15.38 7.41 -13.12
C GLU A 580 16.68 8.06 -13.63
N ILE A 581 16.64 8.84 -14.71
CA ILE A 581 17.80 9.60 -15.21
C ILE A 581 18.31 10.57 -14.13
N GLY A 582 17.43 11.41 -13.57
CA GLY A 582 17.80 12.41 -12.55
C GLY A 582 18.41 11.78 -11.30
N ARG A 583 17.77 10.72 -10.77
CA ARG A 583 18.24 9.97 -9.61
C ARG A 583 19.60 9.32 -9.90
N THR A 584 19.74 8.65 -11.05
CA THR A 584 20.97 7.95 -11.42
C THR A 584 22.15 8.91 -11.55
N LYS A 585 21.95 10.12 -12.10
CA LYS A 585 22.98 11.16 -12.17
C LYS A 585 23.49 11.58 -10.79
N GLU A 586 22.60 11.81 -9.82
CA GLU A 586 23.00 12.15 -8.44
C GLU A 586 23.68 10.98 -7.72
N CYS A 587 23.23 9.74 -7.94
CA CYS A 587 23.86 8.54 -7.39
C CYS A 587 25.26 8.33 -7.98
N LEU A 588 25.42 8.50 -9.29
CA LEU A 588 26.71 8.48 -9.99
C LEU A 588 27.66 9.57 -9.46
N ARG A 589 27.16 10.79 -9.20
CA ARG A 589 27.94 11.88 -8.59
C ARG A 589 28.41 11.52 -7.17
N LEU A 590 27.54 10.91 -6.38
CA LEU A 590 27.83 10.50 -5.00
C LEU A 590 28.79 9.30 -4.95
N ALA A 591 28.57 8.26 -5.75
CA ALA A 591 29.46 7.11 -5.89
C ALA A 591 30.88 7.50 -6.35
N ARG A 592 30.99 8.45 -7.30
CA ARG A 592 32.27 9.05 -7.69
C ARG A 592 32.98 9.74 -6.53
N SER A 593 32.25 10.44 -5.67
CA SER A 593 32.84 11.14 -4.51
C SER A 593 33.39 10.19 -3.43
N TYR A 594 32.89 8.95 -3.38
CA TYR A 594 33.42 7.88 -2.52
C TYR A 594 34.41 6.93 -3.21
N GLY A 595 34.65 7.09 -4.51
CA GLY A 595 35.56 6.23 -5.27
C GLY A 595 35.01 4.82 -5.55
N LEU A 596 33.69 4.61 -5.48
CA LEU A 596 33.02 3.33 -5.67
C LEU A 596 33.00 2.96 -7.17
N ARG A 597 34.10 2.39 -7.67
CA ARG A 597 34.32 2.17 -9.12
C ARG A 597 33.25 1.30 -9.78
N GLU A 598 32.90 0.19 -9.16
CA GLU A 598 31.91 -0.77 -9.67
C GLU A 598 30.51 -0.12 -9.76
N ASP A 599 30.05 0.53 -8.68
CA ASP A 599 28.82 1.32 -8.67
C ASP A 599 28.82 2.42 -9.74
N VAL A 600 29.95 3.10 -9.96
CA VAL A 600 30.08 4.14 -10.99
C VAL A 600 29.91 3.57 -12.39
N GLU A 601 30.39 2.35 -12.64
CA GLU A 601 30.20 1.64 -13.91
C GLU A 601 28.73 1.18 -14.06
N GLU A 602 28.13 0.59 -13.02
CA GLU A 602 26.73 0.13 -13.05
C GLU A 602 25.73 1.30 -13.20
N TYR A 603 25.86 2.37 -12.41
CA TYR A 603 25.04 3.59 -12.57
C TYR A 603 25.26 4.26 -13.93
N THR A 604 26.45 4.19 -14.52
CA THR A 604 26.68 4.67 -15.90
C THR A 604 25.89 3.85 -16.91
N GLN A 605 25.77 2.53 -16.73
CA GLN A 605 24.95 1.69 -17.59
C GLN A 605 23.45 1.95 -17.38
N VAL A 606 22.97 2.04 -16.13
CA VAL A 606 21.57 2.40 -15.80
C VAL A 606 21.16 3.70 -16.49
N TRP A 607 22.03 4.73 -16.44
CA TRP A 607 21.78 6.01 -17.08
C TRP A 607 21.67 5.87 -18.61
N ARG A 608 22.55 5.12 -19.25
CA ARG A 608 22.49 4.84 -20.71
C ARG A 608 21.22 4.09 -21.10
N ASP A 609 20.83 3.08 -20.33
CA ASP A 609 19.59 2.33 -20.55
C ASP A 609 18.38 3.27 -20.50
N ALA A 610 18.36 4.19 -19.52
CA ALA A 610 17.29 5.16 -19.34
C ALA A 610 17.25 6.23 -20.44
N GLU A 611 18.41 6.70 -20.93
CA GLU A 611 18.47 7.61 -22.09
C GLU A 611 17.99 6.94 -23.39
N GLN A 612 18.24 5.64 -23.57
CA GLN A 612 17.68 4.87 -24.69
C GLN A 612 16.16 4.72 -24.57
N ARG A 613 15.65 4.40 -23.38
CA ARG A 613 14.19 4.37 -23.13
C ARG A 613 13.54 5.73 -23.36
N LEU A 614 14.20 6.83 -22.98
CA LEU A 614 13.68 8.18 -23.22
C LEU A 614 13.50 8.46 -24.72
N LYS A 615 14.46 8.08 -25.57
CA LYS A 615 14.32 8.23 -27.04
C LYS A 615 13.12 7.45 -27.59
N ILE A 616 12.98 6.19 -27.18
CA ILE A 616 11.84 5.32 -27.56
C ILE A 616 10.50 5.97 -27.14
N LEU A 617 10.41 6.48 -25.90
CA LEU A 617 9.21 7.16 -25.40
C LEU A 617 8.94 8.48 -26.15
N MET A 618 9.98 9.19 -26.56
CA MET A 618 9.89 10.40 -27.39
C MET A 618 9.60 10.13 -28.87
N GLY A 619 9.78 8.91 -29.35
CA GLY A 619 9.55 8.52 -30.75
C GLY A 619 10.69 8.95 -31.68
N THR A 620 11.93 8.95 -31.18
CA THR A 620 13.16 9.37 -31.91
C THR A 620 14.18 8.25 -32.08
#